data_AF-A0A4Q5C5N8-F1
#
_entry.id   AF-A0A4Q5C5N8-F1
#
_cell.length_a   1.000
_cell.length_b   1.000
_cell.length_c   1.000
_cell.angle_alpha   90.00
_cell.angle_beta   90.00
_cell.angle_gamma   90.00
#
_symmetry.space_group_name_H-M   'P 1'
#
loop_
_entity.id
_entity.type
_entity.pdbx_description
1 polymer ?
#
loop_
_entity_poly.entity_id
_entity_poly.type
_entity_poly.pdbx_seq_one_letter_code
_entity_poly.pdbx_strand_id
1 'polypeptide(L)'
;MVSDSVSDMEVLSRFVDVNEITNEYYFNENKKTRALSYVTGSDWQDLEKVSPLSIEKYKNNLQVLNAQVASAISNPNTAYVVFSVNGKTLVKKVKEDANFDFSVFRDVVTETRAVLPSLSINGGSQSTTGVFYDSSRTLKMQVDLNASIQNNYYFFEVLNPNAKPSPDDNITTPESVAFSGTGPLWSNTFTWTSYWDANVPGQGFKWEFKGKGTTPSFGFIANCTFSR
;
A
#
# COMPACT_ATOMS: atom_id res chain seq x y z
N MET A 1 -28.27 13.58 19.08
CA MET A 1 -27.35 12.51 19.52
C MET A 1 -27.07 11.65 18.31
N VAL A 2 -25.87 11.74 17.75
CA VAL A 2 -25.45 10.96 16.58
C VAL A 2 -25.03 9.59 17.09
N SER A 3 -25.60 8.51 16.56
CA SER A 3 -25.20 7.16 16.95
C SER A 3 -23.79 6.89 16.42
N ASP A 4 -22.80 6.78 17.29
CA ASP A 4 -21.48 6.21 16.94
C ASP A 4 -21.66 4.70 16.68
N SER A 5 -22.17 4.33 15.50
CA SER A 5 -22.16 2.94 15.03
C SER A 5 -20.88 2.71 14.23
N VAL A 6 -19.84 2.22 14.90
CA VAL A 6 -18.68 1.60 14.24
C VAL A 6 -19.21 0.42 13.41
N SER A 7 -18.82 0.33 12.13
CA SER A 7 -19.30 -0.78 11.29
C SER A 7 -18.64 -2.10 11.70
N ASP A 8 -19.35 -3.22 11.59
CA ASP A 8 -18.81 -4.57 11.86
C ASP A 8 -17.44 -4.80 11.19
N MET A 9 -17.26 -4.31 9.96
CA MET A 9 -16.02 -4.49 9.20
C MET A 9 -14.85 -3.68 9.78
N GLU A 10 -15.14 -2.49 10.31
CA GLU A 10 -14.14 -1.66 10.98
C GLU A 10 -13.66 -2.34 12.25
N VAL A 11 -14.57 -2.88 13.07
CA VAL A 11 -14.22 -3.68 14.26
C VAL A 11 -13.33 -4.85 13.86
N LEU A 12 -13.75 -5.65 12.87
CA LEU A 12 -13.02 -6.85 12.44
C LEU A 12 -11.60 -6.52 11.94
N SER A 13 -11.40 -5.39 11.25
CA SER A 13 -10.09 -4.96 10.77
C SER A 13 -9.04 -4.76 11.86
N ARG A 14 -9.47 -4.45 13.10
CA ARG A 14 -8.58 -4.26 14.24
C ARG A 14 -7.91 -5.57 14.66
N PHE A 15 -8.59 -6.69 14.43
CA PHE A 15 -8.17 -8.05 14.80
C PHE A 15 -7.47 -8.80 13.68
N VAL A 16 -7.22 -8.19 12.52
CA VAL A 16 -6.43 -8.82 11.44
C VAL A 16 -4.95 -8.73 11.77
N ASP A 17 -4.21 -9.78 11.40
CA ASP A 17 -2.75 -9.81 11.44
C ASP A 17 -2.21 -10.44 10.15
N VAL A 18 -0.89 -10.35 9.95
CA VAL A 18 -0.19 -10.90 8.80
C VAL A 18 0.78 -11.97 9.27
N ASN A 19 0.67 -13.17 8.70
CA ASN A 19 1.68 -14.19 8.87
C ASN A 19 2.87 -13.83 7.97
N GLU A 20 3.96 -13.35 8.55
CA GLU A 20 5.13 -12.89 7.79
C GLU A 20 5.89 -14.01 7.05
N ILE A 21 5.67 -15.26 7.46
CA ILE A 21 6.24 -16.44 6.81
C ILE A 21 5.43 -16.78 5.55
N THR A 22 4.10 -16.89 5.66
CA THR A 22 3.23 -17.27 4.54
C THR A 22 2.78 -16.10 3.67
N ASN A 23 2.90 -14.86 4.16
CA ASN A 23 2.41 -13.62 3.55
C ASN A 23 0.88 -13.53 3.46
N GLU A 24 0.19 -14.12 4.43
CA GLU A 24 -1.27 -14.17 4.43
C GLU A 24 -1.86 -13.33 5.57
N TYR A 25 -2.92 -12.60 5.24
CA TYR A 25 -3.80 -11.99 6.21
C TYR A 25 -4.66 -13.07 6.87
N TYR A 26 -4.79 -12.98 8.18
CA TYR A 26 -5.67 -13.86 8.94
C TYR A 26 -6.36 -13.10 10.06
N PHE A 27 -7.54 -13.60 10.42
CA PHE A 27 -8.27 -13.10 11.57
C PHE A 27 -7.65 -13.64 12.85
N ASN A 28 -7.16 -12.75 13.72
CA ASN A 28 -6.46 -13.09 14.95
C ASN A 28 -7.33 -12.78 16.18
N GLU A 29 -8.22 -13.71 16.50
CA GLU A 29 -9.05 -13.71 17.73
C GLU A 29 -8.24 -13.80 19.03
N ASN A 30 -6.91 -13.92 18.96
CA ASN A 30 -6.03 -13.96 20.11
C ASN A 30 -5.08 -12.74 20.17
N LYS A 31 -5.33 -11.70 19.37
CA LYS A 31 -4.51 -10.49 19.31
C LYS A 31 -4.50 -9.84 20.70
N LYS A 32 -3.39 -9.91 21.42
CA LYS A 32 -3.35 -9.46 22.83
C LYS A 32 -3.41 -7.94 22.95
N THR A 33 -3.60 -7.42 24.15
CA THR A 33 -3.41 -6.01 24.55
C THR A 33 -1.94 -5.71 24.91
N ARG A 34 -0.96 -6.19 24.13
CA ARG A 34 0.45 -5.80 24.36
C ARG A 34 0.70 -4.44 23.73
N ALA A 35 1.70 -3.69 24.19
CA ALA A 35 2.01 -2.34 23.70
C ALA A 35 2.25 -2.22 22.17
N LEU A 36 2.42 -3.34 21.46
CA LEU A 36 2.53 -3.42 19.99
C LEU A 36 1.25 -3.95 19.29
N SER A 37 0.26 -4.42 20.04
CA SER A 37 -1.01 -4.96 19.54
C SER A 37 -2.17 -4.11 20.09
N TYR A 38 -2.59 -3.15 19.26
CA TYR A 38 -3.47 -2.01 19.57
C TYR A 38 -4.93 -2.35 19.91
N VAL A 39 -5.27 -3.61 20.15
CA VAL A 39 -6.63 -3.98 20.57
C VAL A 39 -6.77 -3.82 22.08
N THR A 40 -7.88 -3.23 22.51
CA THR A 40 -8.21 -2.86 23.89
C THR A 40 -9.37 -3.72 24.41
N GLY A 41 -9.69 -3.62 25.70
CA GLY A 41 -10.86 -4.30 26.28
C GLY A 41 -12.18 -3.89 25.60
N SER A 42 -12.30 -2.63 25.18
CA SER A 42 -13.47 -2.15 24.42
C SER A 42 -13.54 -2.76 23.02
N ASP A 43 -12.41 -2.99 22.34
CA ASP A 43 -12.42 -3.63 21.02
C ASP A 43 -12.99 -5.05 21.09
N TRP A 44 -12.72 -5.79 22.18
CA TRP A 44 -13.30 -7.13 22.41
C TRP A 44 -14.81 -7.08 22.61
N GLN A 45 -15.29 -6.11 23.40
CA GLN A 45 -16.73 -5.91 23.60
C GLN A 45 -17.44 -5.54 22.31
N ASP A 46 -16.79 -4.80 21.42
CA ASP A 46 -17.33 -4.49 20.10
C ASP A 46 -17.30 -5.71 19.19
N LEU A 47 -16.24 -6.53 19.27
CA LEU A 47 -16.16 -7.78 18.52
C LEU A 47 -17.28 -8.77 18.89
N GLU A 48 -17.64 -8.87 20.17
CA GLU A 48 -18.76 -9.70 20.64
C GLU A 48 -20.12 -9.29 20.05
N LYS A 49 -20.26 -8.03 19.63
CA LYS A 49 -21.49 -7.50 19.02
C LYS A 49 -21.53 -7.70 17.50
N VAL A 50 -20.40 -8.07 16.88
CA VAL A 50 -20.32 -8.27 15.43
C VAL A 50 -21.17 -9.46 15.03
N SER A 51 -21.98 -9.29 13.98
CA SER A 51 -22.84 -10.37 13.52
C SER A 51 -22.04 -11.54 12.93
N PRO A 52 -22.48 -12.80 13.10
CA PRO A 52 -21.81 -13.96 12.50
C PRO A 52 -21.69 -13.86 10.97
N LEU A 53 -22.70 -13.28 10.31
CA LEU A 53 -22.70 -13.05 8.86
C LEU A 53 -21.58 -12.09 8.44
N SER A 54 -21.34 -11.02 9.22
CA SER A 54 -20.22 -10.11 8.99
C SER A 54 -18.88 -10.81 9.14
N ILE A 55 -18.71 -11.68 10.15
CA ILE A 55 -17.48 -12.47 10.34
C ILE A 55 -17.22 -13.36 9.11
N GLU A 56 -18.24 -14.08 8.64
CA GLU A 56 -18.11 -14.95 7.47
C GLU A 56 -17.74 -14.15 6.21
N LYS A 57 -18.46 -13.06 5.96
CA LYS A 57 -18.16 -12.15 4.84
C LYS A 57 -16.73 -11.62 4.91
N TYR A 58 -16.27 -11.27 6.09
CA TYR A 58 -14.93 -10.74 6.29
C TYR A 58 -13.85 -11.80 6.06
N LYS A 59 -14.06 -13.04 6.53
CA LYS A 59 -13.16 -14.17 6.23
C LYS A 59 -13.06 -14.43 4.72
N ASN A 60 -14.17 -14.35 3.99
CA ASN A 60 -14.17 -14.45 2.53
C ASN A 60 -13.40 -13.29 1.88
N ASN A 61 -13.56 -12.06 2.39
CA ASN A 61 -12.77 -10.91 1.93
C ASN A 61 -11.26 -11.12 2.13
N LEU A 62 -10.84 -11.67 3.27
CA LEU A 62 -9.42 -11.99 3.52
C LEU A 62 -8.90 -13.06 2.54
N GLN A 63 -9.71 -14.06 2.20
CA GLN A 63 -9.33 -15.06 1.19
C GLN A 63 -9.08 -14.41 -0.17
N VAL A 64 -9.95 -13.49 -0.60
CA VAL A 64 -9.77 -12.74 -1.85
C VAL A 64 -8.51 -11.89 -1.81
N LEU A 65 -8.28 -11.16 -0.71
CA LEU A 65 -7.07 -10.36 -0.51
C LEU A 65 -5.80 -11.25 -0.58
N ASN A 66 -5.80 -12.39 0.09
CA ASN A 66 -4.68 -13.33 0.08
C ASN A 66 -4.41 -13.87 -1.34
N ALA A 67 -5.45 -14.15 -2.12
CA ALA A 67 -5.28 -14.54 -3.52
C ALA A 67 -4.66 -13.43 -4.38
N GLN A 68 -5.05 -12.17 -4.16
CA GLN A 68 -4.45 -11.01 -4.84
C GLN A 68 -2.98 -10.82 -4.44
N VAL A 69 -2.66 -10.96 -3.16
CA VAL A 69 -1.28 -10.92 -2.65
C VAL A 69 -0.45 -12.05 -3.25
N ALA A 70 -0.93 -13.29 -3.24
CA ALA A 70 -0.22 -14.42 -3.83
C ALA A 70 0.03 -14.22 -5.33
N SER A 71 -0.95 -13.66 -6.04
CA SER A 71 -0.81 -13.29 -7.46
C SER A 71 0.24 -12.20 -7.67
N ALA A 72 0.34 -11.23 -6.76
CA ALA A 72 1.36 -10.19 -6.80
C ALA A 72 2.75 -10.76 -6.52
N ILE A 73 2.89 -11.60 -5.49
CA ILE A 73 4.19 -12.23 -5.13
C ILE A 73 4.70 -13.12 -6.27
N SER A 74 3.81 -13.81 -6.99
CA SER A 74 4.19 -14.65 -8.13
C SER A 74 4.39 -13.87 -9.44
N ASN A 75 4.05 -12.58 -9.48
CA ASN A 75 4.24 -11.74 -10.66
C ASN A 75 5.70 -11.27 -10.74
N PRO A 76 6.44 -11.57 -11.82
CA PRO A 76 7.85 -11.19 -11.97
C PRO A 76 8.08 -9.67 -12.03
N ASN A 77 7.02 -8.88 -12.24
CA ASN A 77 7.08 -7.42 -12.27
C ASN A 77 6.77 -6.80 -10.90
N THR A 78 6.24 -7.54 -9.93
CA THR A 78 6.05 -7.00 -8.59
C THR A 78 7.36 -7.07 -7.82
N ALA A 79 7.95 -5.92 -7.52
CA ALA A 79 9.21 -5.84 -6.81
C ALA A 79 9.03 -5.91 -5.29
N TYR A 80 7.99 -5.23 -4.78
CA TYR A 80 7.67 -5.17 -3.36
C TYR A 80 6.18 -5.37 -3.12
N VAL A 81 5.85 -5.93 -1.95
CA VAL A 81 4.48 -5.97 -1.43
C VAL A 81 4.45 -5.24 -0.08
N VAL A 82 3.53 -4.28 0.04
CA VAL A 82 3.23 -3.57 1.27
C VAL A 82 2.03 -4.22 1.91
N PHE A 83 2.21 -4.66 3.16
CA PHE A 83 1.14 -5.18 3.99
C PHE A 83 0.78 -4.16 5.06
N SER A 84 -0.49 -3.80 5.16
CA SER A 84 -1.00 -2.99 6.27
C SER A 84 -2.11 -3.70 7.02
N VAL A 85 -1.96 -3.73 8.34
CA VAL A 85 -3.00 -4.10 9.30
C VAL A 85 -3.02 -3.06 10.42
N ASN A 86 -4.02 -3.14 11.29
CA ASN A 86 -4.12 -2.22 12.42
C ASN A 86 -2.80 -2.20 13.23
N GLY A 87 -2.17 -1.03 13.27
CA GLY A 87 -0.94 -0.78 14.02
C GLY A 87 0.37 -1.16 13.35
N LYS A 88 0.35 -1.68 12.12
CA LYS A 88 1.55 -2.26 11.50
C LYS A 88 1.53 -2.15 9.99
N THR A 89 2.65 -1.66 9.45
CA THR A 89 2.94 -1.68 8.02
C THR A 89 4.26 -2.41 7.79
N LEU A 90 4.25 -3.39 6.89
CA LEU A 90 5.40 -4.17 6.47
C LEU A 90 5.67 -3.92 4.99
N VAL A 91 6.93 -3.81 4.62
CA VAL A 91 7.36 -3.77 3.22
C VAL A 91 8.24 -5.00 2.99
N LYS A 92 7.82 -5.88 2.09
CA LYS A 92 8.55 -7.09 1.74
C LYS A 92 9.05 -6.99 0.30
N LYS A 93 10.37 -7.11 0.12
CA LYS A 93 10.97 -7.30 -1.20
C LYS A 93 10.69 -8.73 -1.66
N VAL A 94 10.07 -8.87 -2.83
CA VAL A 94 9.65 -10.18 -3.39
C VAL A 94 10.35 -10.50 -4.71
N LYS A 95 10.95 -9.50 -5.35
CA LYS A 95 11.89 -9.63 -6.47
C LYS A 95 13.31 -9.36 -6.00
N GLU A 96 14.26 -10.25 -6.30
CA GLU A 96 15.65 -10.13 -5.87
C GLU A 96 16.36 -8.94 -6.55
N ASP A 97 16.19 -8.84 -7.87
CA ASP A 97 16.83 -7.90 -8.79
C ASP A 97 15.92 -6.71 -9.16
N ALA A 98 15.19 -6.18 -8.18
CA ALA A 98 14.39 -4.96 -8.39
C ALA A 98 15.27 -3.80 -8.88
N ASN A 99 14.77 -3.06 -9.86
CA ASN A 99 15.45 -1.92 -10.46
C ASN A 99 15.32 -0.63 -9.62
N PHE A 100 14.74 -0.71 -8.42
CA PHE A 100 14.65 0.39 -7.47
C PHE A 100 14.63 -0.15 -6.04
N ASP A 101 15.00 0.71 -5.09
CA ASP A 101 14.78 0.43 -3.67
C ASP A 101 13.52 1.11 -3.15
N PHE A 102 12.82 0.41 -2.26
CA PHE A 102 11.59 0.88 -1.66
C PHE A 102 11.51 0.49 -0.17
N SER A 103 11.16 1.44 0.68
CA SER A 103 11.10 1.23 2.13
C SER A 103 10.06 2.12 2.81
N VAL A 104 9.61 1.72 4.01
CA VAL A 104 8.86 2.62 4.90
C VAL A 104 9.77 3.79 5.31
N PHE A 105 9.27 5.02 5.21
CA PHE A 105 9.97 6.20 5.70
C PHE A 105 9.89 6.27 7.22
N ARG A 106 11.03 6.46 7.91
CA ARG A 106 11.10 6.46 9.38
C ARG A 106 11.64 7.75 10.02
N ASP A 107 12.02 8.73 9.22
CA ASP A 107 12.66 9.96 9.72
C ASP A 107 11.67 11.09 10.04
N VAL A 108 12.13 12.07 10.82
CA VAL A 108 11.38 13.27 11.16
C VAL A 108 11.36 14.21 9.95
N VAL A 109 10.17 14.67 9.60
CA VAL A 109 9.88 15.46 8.40
C VAL A 109 10.71 16.75 8.34
N THR A 110 11.60 16.88 7.35
CA THR A 110 12.01 18.18 6.83
C THR A 110 11.29 18.40 5.50
N GLU A 111 10.19 19.15 5.51
CA GLU A 111 9.45 19.43 4.28
C GLU A 111 10.28 20.32 3.34
N THR A 112 10.60 19.80 2.17
CA THR A 112 11.05 20.63 1.06
C THR A 112 9.86 20.98 0.18
N ARG A 113 9.74 22.27 -0.16
CA ARG A 113 8.58 22.90 -0.85
C ARG A 113 8.43 22.55 -2.35
N ALA A 114 9.11 21.52 -2.84
CA ALA A 114 9.02 21.17 -4.26
C ALA A 114 7.68 20.50 -4.55
N VAL A 115 6.85 21.12 -5.39
CA VAL A 115 5.57 20.55 -5.83
C VAL A 115 5.86 19.54 -6.93
N LEU A 116 5.86 18.25 -6.59
CA LEU A 116 5.92 17.17 -7.57
C LEU A 116 4.49 16.73 -7.98
N PRO A 117 4.31 16.15 -9.18
CA PRO A 117 3.01 15.64 -9.61
C PRO A 117 2.46 14.60 -8.63
N SER A 118 1.14 14.59 -8.42
CA SER A 118 0.45 13.56 -7.63
C SER A 118 -0.11 12.44 -8.52
N LEU A 119 -0.42 11.29 -7.92
CA LEU A 119 -0.99 10.14 -8.57
C LEU A 119 -2.30 9.72 -7.90
N SER A 120 -3.42 9.87 -8.59
CA SER A 120 -4.72 9.36 -8.12
C SER A 120 -4.89 7.90 -8.50
N ILE A 121 -5.14 7.02 -7.54
CA ILE A 121 -5.43 5.60 -7.73
C ILE A 121 -6.95 5.42 -7.74
N ASN A 122 -7.47 4.90 -8.84
CA ASN A 122 -8.89 4.63 -9.01
C ASN A 122 -9.10 3.16 -9.39
N GLY A 123 -10.15 2.57 -8.85
CA GLY A 123 -10.54 1.19 -9.13
C GLY A 123 -10.90 0.99 -10.58
N GLY A 124 -10.36 -0.07 -11.18
CA GLY A 124 -10.68 -0.46 -12.56
C GLY A 124 -10.06 0.43 -13.64
N SER A 125 -9.21 1.39 -13.26
CA SER A 125 -8.52 2.25 -14.22
C SER A 125 -7.03 2.40 -13.91
N GLN A 126 -6.30 2.87 -14.92
CA GLN A 126 -4.91 3.26 -14.79
C GLN A 126 -4.77 4.79 -14.79
N SER A 127 -3.81 5.28 -14.04
CA SER A 127 -3.45 6.70 -13.97
C SER A 127 -1.94 6.86 -14.10
N THR A 128 -1.47 8.08 -14.38
CA THR A 128 -0.04 8.39 -14.46
C THR A 128 0.22 9.80 -13.94
N THR A 129 1.39 10.01 -13.33
CA THR A 129 1.94 11.34 -13.03
C THR A 129 2.41 12.07 -14.29
N GLY A 130 2.57 11.34 -15.41
CA GLY A 130 3.45 11.75 -16.50
C GLY A 130 4.92 11.66 -16.09
N VAL A 131 5.80 11.86 -17.06
CA VAL A 131 7.26 11.90 -16.83
C VAL A 131 7.64 13.24 -16.22
N PHE A 132 8.47 13.20 -15.18
CA PHE A 132 9.11 14.37 -14.59
C PHE A 132 10.56 14.06 -14.18
N TYR A 133 11.34 15.11 -13.89
CA TYR A 133 12.74 14.99 -13.49
C TYR A 133 12.96 15.65 -12.14
N ASP A 134 13.81 15.04 -11.31
CA ASP A 134 14.28 15.66 -10.07
C ASP A 134 15.77 15.38 -9.87
N SER A 135 16.48 16.32 -9.24
CA SER A 135 17.90 16.15 -8.90
C SER A 135 18.14 15.00 -7.91
N SER A 136 17.11 14.65 -7.12
CA SER A 136 17.18 13.67 -6.06
C SER A 136 16.99 12.25 -6.60
N ARG A 137 17.86 11.33 -6.20
CA ARG A 137 17.65 9.89 -6.42
C ARG A 137 16.49 9.33 -5.62
N THR A 138 16.20 9.97 -4.49
CA THR A 138 15.18 9.52 -3.56
C THR A 138 13.98 10.44 -3.63
N LEU A 139 12.79 9.86 -3.64
CA LEU A 139 11.53 10.56 -3.47
C LEU A 139 10.77 9.96 -2.29
N LYS A 140 10.23 10.83 -1.46
CA LYS A 140 9.21 10.47 -0.49
C LYS A 140 7.87 10.38 -1.22
N MET A 141 7.11 9.31 -0.95
CA MET A 141 5.74 9.14 -1.37
C MET A 141 4.84 9.03 -0.14
N GLN A 142 3.85 9.89 -0.01
CA GLN A 142 2.78 9.75 0.96
C GLN A 142 1.53 9.23 0.26
N VAL A 143 0.87 8.24 0.86
CA VAL A 143 -0.32 7.57 0.34
C VAL A 143 -1.53 7.93 1.21
N ASP A 144 -2.43 8.72 0.68
CA ASP A 144 -3.66 9.11 1.35
C ASP A 144 -4.79 8.18 0.90
N LEU A 145 -5.08 7.13 1.68
CA LEU A 145 -6.20 6.22 1.41
C LEU A 145 -7.54 6.91 1.66
N ASN A 146 -8.49 6.67 0.76
CA ASN A 146 -9.86 7.13 0.92
C ASN A 146 -10.49 6.54 2.20
N ALA A 147 -11.05 7.39 3.06
CA ALA A 147 -11.68 6.93 4.30
C ALA A 147 -12.81 5.91 4.07
N SER A 148 -13.51 5.98 2.93
CA SER A 148 -14.62 5.07 2.64
C SER A 148 -14.19 3.63 2.34
N ILE A 149 -12.90 3.40 2.01
CA ILE A 149 -12.38 2.06 1.74
C ILE A 149 -11.68 1.44 2.94
N GLN A 150 -11.32 2.24 3.96
CA GLN A 150 -10.60 1.77 5.14
C GLN A 150 -11.42 0.75 5.94
N ASN A 151 -12.75 0.81 5.84
CA ASN A 151 -13.65 -0.16 6.47
C ASN A 151 -13.73 -1.49 5.72
N ASN A 152 -12.96 -1.69 4.65
CA ASN A 152 -12.86 -2.94 3.93
C ASN A 152 -11.38 -3.26 3.63
N TYR A 153 -11.12 -4.31 2.86
CA TYR A 153 -9.79 -4.53 2.30
C TYR A 153 -9.57 -3.70 1.04
N TYR A 154 -8.30 -3.42 0.74
CA TYR A 154 -7.88 -2.76 -0.48
C TYR A 154 -6.69 -3.47 -1.10
N PHE A 155 -6.60 -3.33 -2.41
CA PHE A 155 -5.46 -3.80 -3.18
C PHE A 155 -5.27 -2.89 -4.39
N PHE A 156 -4.08 -2.33 -4.53
CA PHE A 156 -3.70 -1.51 -5.68
C PHE A 156 -2.20 -1.59 -5.91
N GLU A 157 -1.75 -1.18 -7.09
CA GLU A 157 -0.34 -1.17 -7.45
C GLU A 157 0.10 0.25 -7.82
N VAL A 158 1.32 0.60 -7.40
CA VAL A 158 2.05 1.76 -7.91
C VAL A 158 3.23 1.24 -8.71
N LEU A 159 3.25 1.55 -10.00
CA LEU A 159 4.27 1.11 -10.94
C LEU A 159 5.25 2.24 -11.20
N ASN A 160 6.54 1.92 -11.36
CA ASN A 160 7.56 2.88 -11.75
C ASN A 160 8.22 2.43 -13.07
N PRO A 161 7.72 2.90 -14.23
CA PRO A 161 8.31 2.58 -15.53
C PRO A 161 9.73 3.08 -15.73
N ASN A 162 10.15 4.06 -14.94
CA ASN A 162 11.49 4.63 -15.04
C ASN A 162 12.43 4.09 -13.96
N ALA A 163 12.09 2.97 -13.29
CA ALA A 163 13.01 2.29 -12.37
C ALA A 163 14.36 1.95 -13.02
N LYS A 164 14.45 1.91 -14.36
CA LYS A 164 15.72 1.97 -15.09
C LYS A 164 15.47 2.53 -16.50
N PRO A 165 16.11 3.64 -16.92
CA PRO A 165 16.17 4.01 -18.31
C PRO A 165 17.48 3.47 -18.90
N SER A 166 17.42 2.28 -19.51
CA SER A 166 18.33 1.76 -20.55
C SER A 166 19.24 0.56 -20.19
N PRO A 167 19.38 -0.46 -21.08
CA PRO A 167 18.48 -0.87 -22.16
C PRO A 167 17.72 -2.10 -21.68
N ASP A 168 16.69 -1.90 -20.86
CA ASP A 168 15.58 -2.85 -20.91
C ASP A 168 14.64 -2.31 -21.98
N ASP A 169 14.75 -2.84 -23.19
CA ASP A 169 13.91 -2.46 -24.33
C ASP A 169 12.44 -2.82 -24.09
N ASN A 170 12.15 -3.55 -23.01
CA ASN A 170 10.80 -3.95 -22.66
C ASN A 170 10.10 -2.96 -21.71
N ILE A 171 9.86 -1.75 -22.20
CA ILE A 171 9.00 -0.72 -21.56
C ILE A 171 7.55 -1.17 -21.32
N THR A 172 7.17 -2.40 -21.70
CA THR A 172 5.78 -2.87 -21.72
C THR A 172 5.29 -3.39 -20.36
N THR A 173 6.18 -3.76 -19.44
CA THR A 173 5.80 -4.20 -18.08
C THR A 173 6.68 -3.56 -17.01
N PRO A 174 6.31 -2.36 -16.53
CA PRO A 174 7.07 -1.68 -15.48
C PRO A 174 7.00 -2.44 -14.15
N GLU A 175 8.06 -2.35 -13.36
CA GLU A 175 8.05 -2.94 -12.02
C GLU A 175 7.08 -2.19 -11.09
N SER A 176 6.45 -2.94 -10.17
CA SER A 176 5.42 -2.43 -9.28
C SER A 176 5.70 -2.67 -7.80
N VAL A 177 5.11 -1.81 -6.99
CA VAL A 177 4.88 -2.03 -5.56
C VAL A 177 3.38 -2.29 -5.38
N ALA A 178 3.03 -3.48 -4.90
CA ALA A 178 1.65 -3.81 -4.56
C ALA A 178 1.33 -3.34 -3.13
N PHE A 179 0.28 -2.57 -2.97
CA PHE A 179 -0.25 -2.14 -1.68
C PHE A 179 -1.47 -2.97 -1.32
N SER A 180 -1.42 -3.60 -0.15
CA SER A 180 -2.46 -4.47 0.35
C SER A 180 -2.73 -4.19 1.83
N GLY A 181 -3.99 -4.33 2.25
CA GLY A 181 -4.31 -4.18 3.66
C GLY A 181 -5.78 -4.19 4.00
N THR A 182 -6.02 -4.11 5.29
CA THR A 182 -7.33 -3.97 5.92
C THR A 182 -7.28 -2.83 6.93
N GLY A 183 -8.26 -1.94 6.96
CA GLY A 183 -8.19 -0.76 7.84
C GLY A 183 -7.39 0.39 7.21
N PRO A 184 -7.01 1.39 8.01
CA PRO A 184 -6.12 2.45 7.57
C PRO A 184 -4.71 1.94 7.19
N LEU A 185 -4.00 2.72 6.37
CA LEU A 185 -2.57 2.52 6.12
C LEU A 185 -1.79 3.12 7.27
N TRP A 186 -1.29 2.28 8.19
CA TRP A 186 -0.74 2.75 9.46
C TRP A 186 0.51 3.62 9.28
N SER A 187 1.47 3.14 8.50
CA SER A 187 2.54 3.96 7.97
C SER A 187 2.24 4.25 6.51
N ASN A 188 1.89 5.50 6.22
CA ASN A 188 1.45 5.92 4.89
C ASN A 188 2.56 6.61 4.07
N THR A 189 3.79 6.65 4.58
CA THR A 189 4.91 7.32 3.94
C THR A 189 6.02 6.34 3.60
N PHE A 190 6.52 6.43 2.37
CA PHE A 190 7.51 5.51 1.80
C PHE A 190 8.60 6.28 1.07
N THR A 191 9.77 5.67 0.95
CA THR A 191 10.88 6.18 0.15
C THR A 191 11.04 5.32 -1.09
N TRP A 192 11.02 5.96 -2.25
CA TRP A 192 11.47 5.40 -3.52
C TRP A 192 12.89 5.84 -3.79
N THR A 193 13.75 4.92 -4.22
CA THR A 193 15.13 5.20 -4.57
C THR A 193 15.37 4.66 -5.97
N SER A 194 15.54 5.56 -6.95
CA SER A 194 15.80 5.16 -8.34
C SER A 194 17.16 4.49 -8.47
N TYR A 195 17.47 3.77 -9.55
CA TYR A 195 18.83 3.29 -9.79
C TYR A 195 19.76 4.43 -10.27
N TRP A 196 21.09 4.28 -10.13
CA TRP A 196 22.04 5.36 -10.49
C TRP A 196 21.96 5.74 -11.98
N ASP A 197 21.74 4.76 -12.86
CA ASP A 197 21.66 4.95 -14.31
C ASP A 197 20.38 5.69 -14.75
N ALA A 198 19.43 5.91 -13.84
CA ALA A 198 18.25 6.73 -14.09
C ALA A 198 18.52 8.24 -14.16
N ASN A 199 19.76 8.65 -13.87
CA ASN A 199 20.18 10.02 -14.02
C ASN A 199 20.41 10.38 -15.49
N VAL A 200 19.63 11.32 -15.99
CA VAL A 200 19.80 11.92 -17.31
C VAL A 200 20.71 13.16 -17.17
N PRO A 201 21.86 13.19 -17.88
CA PRO A 201 22.78 14.32 -17.83
C PRO A 201 22.08 15.66 -18.09
N GLY A 202 22.25 16.61 -17.17
CA GLY A 202 21.64 17.95 -17.26
C GLY A 202 20.16 18.04 -16.87
N GLN A 203 19.49 16.92 -16.57
CA GLN A 203 18.07 16.90 -16.16
C GLN A 203 17.85 16.28 -14.77
N GLY A 204 18.70 15.34 -14.35
CA GLY A 204 18.55 14.61 -13.08
C GLY A 204 17.86 13.26 -13.28
N PHE A 205 17.36 12.67 -12.19
CA PHE A 205 16.69 11.38 -12.20
C PHE A 205 15.32 11.48 -12.85
N LYS A 206 15.06 10.59 -13.81
CA LYS A 206 13.77 10.48 -14.50
C LYS A 206 12.78 9.67 -13.66
N TRP A 207 11.58 10.21 -13.47
CA TRP A 207 10.49 9.59 -12.71
C TRP A 207 9.19 9.54 -13.50
N GLU A 208 8.45 8.47 -13.35
CA GLU A 208 7.02 8.38 -13.69
C GLU A 208 6.42 7.35 -12.75
N PHE A 209 5.23 7.65 -12.23
CA PHE A 209 4.47 6.68 -11.47
C PHE A 209 3.14 6.42 -12.16
N LYS A 210 2.78 5.15 -12.28
CA LYS A 210 1.47 4.73 -12.77
C LYS A 210 0.70 4.06 -11.65
N GLY A 211 -0.60 4.34 -11.59
CA GLY A 211 -1.50 3.74 -10.62
C GLY A 211 -2.34 2.66 -11.27
N LYS A 212 -2.60 1.57 -10.56
CA LYS A 212 -3.56 0.54 -10.98
C LYS A 212 -4.39 0.08 -9.77
N GLY A 213 -5.64 0.53 -9.71
CA GLY A 213 -6.58 0.13 -8.66
C GLY A 213 -7.29 -1.17 -9.00
N THR A 214 -7.27 -2.13 -8.06
CA THR A 214 -7.97 -3.42 -8.23
C THR A 214 -9.13 -3.57 -7.26
N THR A 215 -8.90 -3.29 -5.98
CA THR A 215 -9.95 -3.31 -4.94
C THR A 215 -9.98 -1.98 -4.19
N PRO A 216 -11.14 -1.28 -4.18
CA PRO A 216 -12.36 -1.59 -4.93
C PRO A 216 -12.15 -1.52 -6.45
N SER A 217 -13.01 -2.22 -7.22
CA SER A 217 -12.90 -2.29 -8.69
C SER A 217 -13.42 -1.03 -9.41
N PHE A 218 -13.96 -0.07 -8.66
CA PHE A 218 -14.42 1.22 -9.16
C PHE A 218 -14.26 2.29 -8.08
N GLY A 219 -14.22 3.55 -8.49
CA GLY A 219 -14.15 4.71 -7.59
C GLY A 219 -12.73 5.02 -7.09
N PHE A 220 -12.63 6.09 -6.30
CA PHE A 220 -11.34 6.59 -5.79
C PHE A 220 -10.83 5.73 -4.62
N ILE A 221 -9.58 5.27 -4.71
CA ILE A 221 -8.92 4.41 -3.73
C ILE A 221 -7.95 5.22 -2.87
N ALA A 222 -6.99 5.88 -3.50
CA ALA A 222 -5.92 6.59 -2.81
C ALA A 222 -5.36 7.73 -3.66
N ASN A 223 -4.75 8.71 -3.03
CA ASN A 223 -3.91 9.68 -3.70
C ASN A 223 -2.46 9.53 -3.20
N CYS A 224 -1.51 9.44 -4.12
CA CYS A 224 -0.09 9.43 -3.79
C CYS A 224 0.49 10.82 -4.08
N THR A 225 1.09 11.45 -3.07
CA THR A 225 1.83 12.71 -3.22
C THR A 225 3.32 12.45 -3.09
N PHE A 226 4.12 13.17 -3.85
CA PHE A 226 5.57 12.98 -3.89
C PHE A 226 6.29 14.24 -3.41
N SER A 227 7.40 14.06 -2.70
CA SER A 227 8.27 15.13 -2.23
C SER A 227 9.72 14.63 -2.13
N ARG A 228 10.67 15.53 -1.85
CA ARG A 228 12.07 15.16 -1.61
C ARG A 228 12.30 14.86 -0.13
#